data_AF-A0AAU5Y3I4-F1
#
_entry.id   AF-A0AAU5Y3I4-F1
#
_cell.length_a   1.000
_cell.length_b   1.000
_cell.length_c   1.000
_cell.angle_alpha   90.00
_cell.angle_beta   90.00
_cell.angle_gamma   90.00
#
_symmetry.space_group_name_H-M   'P 1'
#
loop_
_entity.id
_entity.type
_entity.pdbx_description
1 polymer ?
#
loop_
_entity_poly.entity_id
_entity_poly.type
_entity_poly.pdbx_seq_one_letter_code
_entity_poly.pdbx_strand_id
1 'polypeptide(L)'
;MTEPDTREALLRLEPGDEADAEEFDRLARRLRAELGELDVDLRAVPGEAPPGAKAVDPVTMGSLMVAFSAAGGVFPGLVATLREWLGRQAGKHKITMTIDGDTVELERATSAERQQLIDAFVQRHG
;
A
#
# COMPACT_ATOMS: atom_id res chain seq x y z
N MET A 1 3.97 7.85 -30.64
CA MET A 1 4.35 7.01 -29.49
C MET A 1 3.91 7.80 -28.27
N THR A 2 2.76 7.45 -27.71
CA THR A 2 2.33 8.00 -26.42
C THR A 2 3.33 7.46 -25.39
N GLU A 3 3.97 8.34 -24.62
CA GLU A 3 4.65 7.89 -23.40
C GLU A 3 3.64 7.07 -22.59
N PRO A 4 4.03 5.91 -22.03
CA PRO A 4 3.16 5.20 -21.11
C PRO A 4 2.79 6.19 -20.00
N ASP A 5 1.49 6.35 -19.74
CA ASP A 5 0.98 7.17 -18.63
C ASP A 5 1.32 6.41 -17.34
N THR A 6 2.58 6.51 -16.91
CA THR A 6 3.10 5.86 -15.70
C THR A 6 2.70 6.70 -14.50
N ARG A 7 2.11 6.04 -13.51
CA ARG A 7 1.75 6.64 -12.22
C ARG A 7 2.55 6.00 -11.10
N GLU A 8 2.75 6.78 -10.05
CA GLU A 8 3.43 6.35 -8.84
C GLU A 8 2.47 6.37 -7.65
N ALA A 9 2.45 5.27 -6.89
CA ALA A 9 1.75 5.16 -5.62
C ALA A 9 2.77 4.97 -4.49
N LEU A 10 2.69 5.84 -3.47
CA LEU A 10 3.40 5.62 -2.22
C LEU A 10 2.55 4.73 -1.31
N LEU A 11 3.03 3.52 -1.05
CA LEU A 11 2.48 2.63 -0.04
C LEU A 11 3.24 2.80 1.27
N ARG A 12 2.50 2.95 2.37
CA ARG A 12 3.02 2.95 3.73
C ARG A 12 2.36 1.84 4.50
N LEU A 13 3.17 0.88 4.95
CA LEU A 13 2.73 -0.15 5.88
C LEU A 13 2.98 0.33 7.31
N GLU A 14 1.95 0.24 8.16
CA GLU A 14 2.00 0.65 9.55
C GLU A 14 1.77 -0.57 10.47
N PRO A 15 2.65 -0.79 11.47
CA PRO A 15 2.46 -1.84 12.45
C PRO A 15 1.24 -1.52 13.33
N GLY A 16 0.51 -2.56 13.75
CA GLY A 16 -0.50 -2.39 14.80
C GLY A 16 0.15 -2.20 16.16
N ASP A 17 -0.66 -1.78 17.14
CA ASP A 17 -0.20 -1.44 18.50
C ASP A 17 0.55 -2.57 19.23
N GLU A 18 0.29 -3.83 18.84
CA GLU A 18 0.91 -5.04 19.42
C GLU A 18 1.87 -5.76 18.46
N ALA A 19 2.23 -5.15 17.33
CA ALA A 19 3.05 -5.81 16.33
C ALA A 19 4.52 -5.93 16.75
N ASP A 20 5.05 -7.15 16.67
CA ASP A 20 6.47 -7.41 16.83
C ASP A 20 7.26 -6.91 15.60
N ALA A 21 8.42 -6.29 15.83
CA ALA A 21 9.22 -5.66 14.77
C ALA A 21 9.80 -6.68 13.76
N GLU A 22 10.19 -7.87 14.22
CA GLU A 22 10.68 -8.93 13.32
C GLU A 22 9.53 -9.54 12.51
N GLU A 23 8.38 -9.76 13.14
CA GLU A 23 7.16 -10.19 12.45
C GLU A 23 6.75 -9.17 11.38
N PHE A 24 6.74 -7.88 11.74
CA PHE A 24 6.42 -6.79 10.83
C PHE A 24 7.35 -6.74 9.63
N ASP A 25 8.66 -6.84 9.84
CA ASP A 25 9.63 -6.85 8.74
C ASP A 25 9.49 -8.08 7.83
N ARG A 26 9.20 -9.28 8.39
CA ARG A 26 8.88 -10.48 7.60
C ARG A 26 7.63 -10.25 6.73
N LEU A 27 6.60 -9.65 7.31
CA LEU A 27 5.34 -9.33 6.62
C LEU A 27 5.53 -8.29 5.53
N ALA A 28 6.32 -7.24 5.79
CA ALA A 28 6.67 -6.21 4.80
C ALA A 28 7.47 -6.79 3.62
N ARG A 29 8.41 -7.70 3.88
CA ARG A 29 9.15 -8.40 2.80
C ARG A 29 8.24 -9.28 1.97
N ARG A 30 7.31 -10.01 2.61
CA ARG A 30 6.33 -10.83 1.90
C ARG A 30 5.40 -9.98 1.03
N LEU A 31 4.93 -8.85 1.53
CA LEU A 31 4.12 -7.92 0.74
C LEU A 31 4.87 -7.46 -0.52
N ARG A 32 6.14 -7.04 -0.38
CA ARG A 32 6.96 -6.63 -1.53
C ARG A 32 7.12 -7.74 -2.57
N ALA A 33 7.31 -8.98 -2.13
CA ALA A 33 7.39 -10.12 -3.04
C ALA A 33 6.07 -10.34 -3.80
N GLU A 34 4.93 -10.30 -3.10
CA GLU A 34 3.60 -10.47 -3.72
C GLU A 34 3.27 -9.33 -4.69
N LEU A 35 3.66 -8.09 -4.38
CA LEU A 35 3.50 -6.95 -5.29
C LEU A 35 4.40 -7.06 -6.52
N GLY A 36 5.59 -7.68 -6.39
CA GLY A 36 6.53 -7.87 -7.50
C GLY A 36 6.07 -8.88 -8.54
N GLU A 37 5.00 -9.64 -8.26
CA GLU A 37 4.34 -10.51 -9.26
C GLU A 37 3.40 -9.73 -10.19
N LEU A 38 3.10 -8.46 -9.87
CA LEU A 38 2.36 -7.55 -10.73
C LEU A 38 3.30 -6.86 -11.71
N ASP A 39 2.78 -6.36 -12.83
CA ASP A 39 3.52 -5.55 -13.81
C ASP A 39 3.73 -4.11 -13.27
N VAL A 40 4.49 -4.02 -12.18
CA VAL A 40 4.81 -2.79 -11.44
C VAL A 40 6.30 -2.71 -11.17
N ASP A 41 6.83 -1.49 -11.11
CA ASP A 41 8.19 -1.24 -10.61
C ASP A 41 8.13 -0.88 -9.12
N LEU A 42 8.97 -1.54 -8.32
CA LEU A 42 8.99 -1.44 -6.87
C LEU A 42 10.29 -0.80 -6.39
N ARG A 43 10.17 0.32 -5.69
CA ARG A 43 11.30 1.02 -5.09
C ARG A 43 11.07 1.24 -3.60
N ALA A 44 11.94 0.69 -2.77
CA ALA A 44 11.95 1.01 -1.35
C ALA A 44 12.32 2.49 -1.15
N VAL A 45 11.56 3.19 -0.32
CA VAL A 45 11.80 4.59 0.04
C VAL A 45 11.86 4.74 1.56
N PRO A 46 12.64 5.68 2.10
CA PRO A 46 12.64 5.95 3.54
C PRO A 46 11.22 6.35 3.98
N GLY A 47 10.72 5.70 5.04
CA GLY A 47 9.43 6.09 5.61
C GLY A 47 9.58 7.33 6.48
N GLU A 48 8.72 8.32 6.26
CA GLU A 48 8.61 9.45 7.18
C GLU A 48 7.75 9.01 8.37
N ALA A 49 8.28 9.18 9.59
CA ALA A 49 7.58 8.77 10.80
C ALA A 49 6.26 9.56 10.94
N PRO A 50 5.12 8.88 11.20
CA PRO A 50 3.90 9.58 11.54
C PRO A 50 4.13 10.47 12.77
N PRO A 51 3.55 11.68 12.82
CA PRO A 51 3.63 12.51 14.02
C PRO A 51 3.07 11.75 15.23
N GLY A 52 3.90 11.47 16.23
CA GLY A 52 3.52 10.75 17.45
C GLY A 52 3.82 9.24 17.47
N ALA A 53 4.41 8.68 16.41
CA ALA A 53 4.89 7.30 16.45
C ALA A 53 6.04 7.17 17.47
N LYS A 54 5.86 6.33 18.50
CA LYS A 54 6.92 6.01 19.46
C LYS A 54 8.02 5.23 18.74
N ALA A 55 9.15 5.90 18.48
CA ALA A 55 10.45 5.32 18.13
C ALA A 55 10.38 3.99 17.33
N VAL A 56 9.69 4.01 16.19
CA VAL A 56 9.86 2.96 15.18
C VAL A 56 10.98 3.45 14.27
N ASP A 57 12.02 2.65 14.10
CA ASP A 57 13.14 2.96 13.21
C ASP A 57 12.61 3.31 11.81
N PRO A 58 12.93 4.50 11.25
CA PRO A 58 12.51 4.91 9.90
C PRO A 58 12.89 3.92 8.80
N VAL A 59 13.94 3.11 9.04
CA VAL A 59 14.40 2.04 8.13
C VAL A 59 13.46 0.82 8.17
N THR A 60 12.75 0.61 9.29
CA THR A 60 11.76 -0.47 9.45
C THR A 60 10.39 -0.09 8.90
N MET A 61 10.08 1.20 8.71
CA MET A 61 8.83 1.62 8.08
C MET A 61 8.81 1.17 6.62
N GLY A 62 7.95 0.19 6.33
CA GLY A 62 7.82 -0.49 5.04
C GLY A 62 7.22 0.39 3.94
N SER A 63 7.81 1.55 3.68
CA SER A 63 7.39 2.45 2.63
C SER A 63 7.91 1.96 1.28
N LEU A 64 7.02 1.92 0.30
CA LEU A 64 7.28 1.37 -1.02
C LEU A 64 6.66 2.30 -2.06
N MET A 65 7.49 2.83 -2.95
CA MET A 65 7.01 3.46 -4.17
C MET A 65 6.70 2.36 -5.18
N VAL A 66 5.50 2.42 -5.76
CA VAL A 66 5.02 1.48 -6.77
C VAL A 66 4.70 2.27 -8.03
N ALA A 67 5.48 2.07 -9.09
CA ALA A 67 5.19 2.65 -10.39
C ALA A 67 4.43 1.65 -11.26
N PHE A 68 3.36 2.08 -11.91
CA PHE A 68 2.52 1.23 -12.75
C PHE A 68 1.94 2.00 -13.94
N SER A 69 1.52 1.28 -14.98
CA SER A 69 0.83 1.88 -16.12
C SER A 69 -0.62 2.19 -15.77
N ALA A 70 -1.03 3.46 -15.88
CA ALA A 70 -2.42 3.89 -15.68
C ALA A 70 -3.33 3.24 -16.74
N ALA A 71 -2.90 3.19 -18.00
CA ALA A 71 -3.69 2.63 -19.09
C ALA A 71 -3.83 1.10 -19.06
N GLY A 72 -3.11 0.40 -18.16
CA GLY A 72 -2.94 -1.06 -18.19
C GLY A 72 -3.90 -1.86 -17.31
N GLY A 73 -4.77 -1.23 -16.52
CA GLY A 73 -5.63 -1.96 -15.56
C GLY A 73 -4.86 -2.65 -14.42
N VAL A 74 -3.57 -2.34 -14.26
CA VAL A 74 -2.70 -2.85 -13.20
C VAL A 74 -3.16 -2.35 -11.82
N PHE A 75 -3.73 -1.14 -11.79
CA PHE A 75 -4.14 -0.50 -10.54
C PHE A 75 -5.24 -1.25 -9.76
N PRO A 76 -6.35 -1.69 -10.38
CA PRO A 76 -7.29 -2.60 -9.73
C PRO A 76 -6.63 -3.88 -9.16
N GLY A 77 -5.66 -4.45 -9.87
CA GLY A 77 -4.89 -5.61 -9.42
C GLY A 77 -4.06 -5.32 -8.17
N LEU A 78 -3.32 -4.20 -8.18
CA LEU A 78 -2.57 -3.70 -7.03
C LEU A 78 -3.46 -3.56 -5.79
N VAL A 79 -4.60 -2.89 -5.95
CA VAL A 79 -5.57 -2.67 -4.86
C VAL A 79 -6.14 -4.00 -4.36
N ALA A 80 -6.47 -4.93 -5.25
CA ALA A 80 -6.96 -6.25 -4.86
C ALA A 80 -5.91 -7.04 -4.05
N THR A 81 -4.66 -7.09 -4.52
CA THR A 81 -3.55 -7.74 -3.81
C THR A 81 -3.35 -7.16 -2.41
N LEU A 82 -3.37 -5.82 -2.27
CA LEU A 82 -3.25 -5.16 -0.96
C LEU A 82 -4.40 -5.53 -0.02
N ARG A 83 -5.63 -5.61 -0.52
CA ARG A 83 -6.81 -6.03 0.27
C ARG A 83 -6.72 -7.48 0.73
N GLU A 84 -6.35 -8.39 -0.17
CA GLU A 84 -6.19 -9.81 0.15
C GLU A 84 -5.08 -10.05 1.17
N TRP A 85 -3.98 -9.29 1.04
CA TRP A 85 -2.90 -9.29 2.02
C TRP A 85 -3.39 -8.81 3.40
N LEU A 86 -4.06 -7.66 3.47
CA LEU A 86 -4.61 -7.13 4.72
C LEU A 86 -5.62 -8.07 5.37
N GLY A 87 -6.46 -8.74 4.57
CA GLY A 87 -7.41 -9.73 5.05
C GLY A 87 -6.73 -10.91 5.77
N ARG A 88 -5.55 -11.34 5.29
CA ARG A 88 -4.75 -12.39 5.95
C ARG A 88 -4.11 -11.94 7.26
N GLN A 89 -3.91 -10.64 7.46
CA GLN A 89 -3.29 -10.09 8.68
C GLN A 89 -4.27 -9.86 9.84
N ALA A 90 -5.52 -10.34 9.72
CA ALA A 90 -6.56 -10.23 10.76
C ALA A 90 -6.79 -8.78 11.26
N GLY A 91 -6.54 -7.78 10.40
CA GLY A 91 -6.73 -6.36 10.75
C GLY A 91 -5.72 -5.80 11.76
N LYS A 92 -4.59 -6.48 11.97
CA LYS A 92 -3.49 -6.02 12.83
C LYS A 92 -2.63 -4.93 12.20
N HIS A 93 -2.67 -4.78 10.88
CA HIS A 93 -1.83 -3.84 10.15
C HIS A 93 -2.67 -2.91 9.28
N LYS A 94 -2.11 -1.75 9.01
CA LYS A 94 -2.71 -0.71 8.16
C LYS A 94 -1.81 -0.48 6.96
N ILE A 95 -2.42 -0.31 5.79
CA ILE A 95 -1.73 0.20 4.61
C ILE A 95 -2.39 1.51 4.22
N THR A 96 -1.57 2.53 4.09
CA THR A 96 -1.93 3.84 3.56
C THR A 96 -1.34 3.96 2.16
N MET A 97 -2.15 4.32 1.17
CA MET A 97 -1.72 4.51 -0.22
C MET A 97 -1.96 5.96 -0.65
N THR A 98 -0.94 6.61 -1.18
CA THR A 98 -1.01 7.97 -1.71
C THR A 98 -0.69 7.98 -3.20
N ILE A 99 -1.57 8.55 -4.03
CA ILE A 99 -1.43 8.68 -5.49
C ILE A 99 -1.83 10.09 -5.89
N ASP A 100 -1.00 10.80 -6.65
CA ASP A 100 -1.28 12.18 -7.11
C ASP A 100 -1.67 13.17 -5.97
N GLY A 101 -1.22 12.89 -4.74
CA GLY A 101 -1.57 13.66 -3.53
C GLY A 101 -2.85 13.20 -2.82
N ASP A 102 -3.68 12.38 -3.46
CA ASP A 102 -4.84 11.76 -2.84
C ASP A 102 -4.41 10.55 -2.01
N THR A 103 -4.80 10.51 -0.74
CA THR A 103 -4.45 9.43 0.19
C THR A 103 -5.68 8.62 0.55
N VAL A 104 -5.60 7.30 0.41
CA VAL A 104 -6.59 6.35 0.88
C VAL A 104 -5.98 5.41 1.91
N GLU A 105 -6.66 5.26 3.03
CA GLU A 105 -6.31 4.27 4.03
C GLU A 105 -7.09 2.99 3.71
N LEU A 106 -6.38 1.88 3.50
CA LEU A 106 -6.99 0.60 3.13
C LEU A 106 -7.54 -0.17 4.36
N GLU A 107 -7.69 0.52 5.51
CA GLU A 107 -8.03 -0.06 6.81
C GLU A 107 -9.49 0.10 7.28
N ARG A 108 -9.86 -0.81 8.19
CA ARG A 108 -10.90 -0.82 9.25
C ARG A 108 -12.31 -0.21 9.06
N ALA A 109 -12.70 0.34 7.92
CA ALA A 109 -14.11 0.63 7.64
C ALA A 109 -14.92 -0.66 7.41
N THR A 110 -16.24 -0.66 7.64
CA THR A 110 -17.09 -1.83 7.33
C THR A 110 -16.90 -2.25 5.85
N SER A 111 -17.02 -3.55 5.54
CA SER A 111 -16.67 -4.07 4.21
C SER A 111 -17.38 -3.35 3.05
N ALA A 112 -18.58 -2.81 3.29
CA ALA A 112 -19.37 -2.09 2.29
C ALA A 112 -18.90 -0.64 2.06
N GLU A 113 -18.70 0.13 3.13
CA GLU A 113 -18.22 1.53 3.03
C GLU A 113 -16.78 1.58 2.47
N ARG A 114 -15.96 0.59 2.86
CA ARG A 114 -14.60 0.44 2.34
C ARG A 114 -14.58 0.15 0.85
N GLN A 115 -15.47 -0.72 0.37
CA GLN A 115 -15.52 -1.07 -1.05
C GLN A 115 -15.88 0.16 -1.89
N GLN A 116 -16.82 0.99 -1.45
CA GLN A 116 -17.20 2.20 -2.17
C GLN A 116 -16.08 3.24 -2.24
N LEU A 117 -15.36 3.48 -1.13
CA LEU A 117 -14.22 4.39 -1.12
C LEU A 117 -13.09 3.91 -2.03
N ILE A 118 -12.82 2.60 -2.00
CA ILE A 118 -11.83 1.98 -2.86
C ILE A 118 -12.26 2.05 -4.31
N ASP A 119 -13.50 1.71 -4.64
CA ASP A 119 -14.02 1.75 -6.02
C ASP A 119 -13.97 3.18 -6.58
N ALA A 120 -14.30 4.19 -5.76
CA ALA A 120 -14.18 5.59 -6.15
C ALA A 120 -12.72 6.01 -6.37
N PHE A 121 -11.80 5.50 -5.55
CA PHE A 121 -10.36 5.75 -5.72
C PHE A 121 -9.80 5.04 -6.97
N VAL A 122 -10.20 3.79 -7.20
CA VAL A 122 -9.90 3.02 -8.43
C VAL A 122 -10.42 3.75 -9.66
N GLN A 123 -11.65 4.26 -9.62
CA GLN A 123 -12.25 4.99 -10.73
C GLN A 123 -11.56 6.34 -11.00
N ARG A 124 -10.96 6.96 -9.97
CA ARG A 124 -10.24 8.23 -10.12
C ARG A 124 -8.82 8.05 -10.66
N HIS A 125 -8.14 6.97 -10.24
CA HIS A 125 -6.71 6.77 -10.50
C HIS A 125 -6.35 5.59 -11.42
N GLY A 126 -7.30 4.76 -11.82
CA GLY A 126 -7.15 3.71 -12.84
C GLY A 126 -7.59 4.17 -14.23
#